data_AF-A0A3C1X9F3-F1
#
_entry.id   AF-A0A3C1X9F3-F1
#
_cell.length_a   1.000
_cell.length_b   1.000
_cell.length_c   1.000
_cell.angle_alpha   90.00
_cell.angle_beta   90.00
_cell.angle_gamma   90.00
#
_symmetry.space_group_name_H-M   'P 1'
#
loop_
_entity.id
_entity.type
_entity.pdbx_description
1 polymer ?
#
loop_
_entity_poly.entity_id
_entity_poly.type
_entity_poly.pdbx_seq_one_letter_code
_entity_poly.pdbx_strand_id
1 'polypeptide(L)'
;MLDVRRQPTIQLMVQPAPQFEWSLDQSGLEFLSHGRITELNERGDWRIQARPLLWPMADRPPVLLHVIGIPAARCARHPLRLTAGSMLRFRGRTTVPGMVRFGFSAQKMAGVFAGKFEVDLNAEQLRAAAIPGVDGGWQVQLPMAAFLPLDGQPVGVAEDLELLDVYALTIVTDHGLELDHVELLRLQ
;
A
#
# COMPACT_ATOMS: atom_id res chain seq x y z
N MET A 1 3.82 -56.00 18.83
CA MET A 1 4.92 -55.21 18.25
C MET A 1 4.34 -53.84 17.92
N LEU A 2 4.48 -52.87 18.82
CA LEU A 2 3.92 -51.51 18.69
C LEU A 2 5.02 -50.61 18.15
N ASP A 3 4.77 -50.03 16.97
CA ASP A 3 5.67 -49.15 16.25
C ASP A 3 5.79 -47.81 17.00
N VAL A 4 6.99 -47.50 17.47
CA VAL A 4 7.29 -46.36 18.33
C VAL A 4 7.58 -45.14 17.45
N ARG A 5 6.60 -44.24 17.41
CA ARG A 5 6.74 -42.77 17.34
C ARG A 5 7.59 -42.21 16.19
N ARG A 6 6.91 -41.85 15.09
CA ARG A 6 7.32 -40.69 14.28
C ARG A 6 7.11 -39.42 15.11
N GLN A 7 8.16 -38.90 15.74
CA GLN A 7 8.12 -37.53 16.23
C GLN A 7 8.19 -36.58 15.02
N PRO A 8 7.26 -35.62 14.86
CA PRO A 8 7.43 -34.58 13.87
C PRO A 8 8.64 -33.74 14.27
N THR A 9 9.66 -33.69 13.42
CA THR A 9 10.78 -32.76 13.56
C THR A 9 10.21 -31.35 13.47
N ILE A 10 10.13 -30.65 14.61
CA ILE A 10 9.84 -29.21 14.64
C ILE A 10 11.06 -28.52 14.04
N GLN A 11 10.96 -28.15 12.76
CA GLN A 11 11.95 -27.28 12.14
C GLN A 11 11.70 -25.87 12.66
N LEU A 12 12.56 -25.42 13.57
CA LEU A 12 12.69 -24.01 13.93
C LEU A 12 13.19 -23.26 12.69
N MET A 13 12.27 -22.74 11.89
CA MET A 13 12.60 -21.79 10.84
C MET A 13 12.94 -20.46 11.50
N VAL A 14 14.17 -19.98 11.27
CA VAL A 14 14.56 -18.62 11.63
C VAL A 14 13.67 -17.67 10.83
N GLN A 15 12.86 -16.87 11.52
CA GLN A 15 12.08 -15.82 10.86
C GLN A 15 13.08 -14.80 10.30
N PRO A 16 13.00 -14.46 8.99
CA PRO A 16 13.89 -13.47 8.41
C PRO A 16 13.76 -12.13 9.13
N ALA A 17 14.88 -11.41 9.24
CA ALA A 17 14.89 -10.08 9.84
C ALA A 17 13.94 -9.15 9.04
N PRO A 18 13.12 -8.33 9.73
CA PRO A 18 12.21 -7.42 9.05
C PRO A 18 12.97 -6.34 8.27
N GLN A 19 12.41 -5.94 7.14
CA GLN A 19 12.83 -4.77 6.36
C GLN A 19 12.04 -3.55 6.81
N PHE A 20 12.68 -2.39 6.81
CA PHE A 20 12.05 -1.11 7.18
C PHE A 20 11.95 -0.13 6.01
N GLU A 21 12.49 -0.54 4.86
CA GLU A 21 12.52 0.20 3.62
C GLU A 21 12.22 -0.78 2.50
N TRP A 22 11.46 -0.33 1.51
CA TRP A 22 11.05 -1.15 0.37
C TRP A 22 10.58 -0.25 -0.76
N SER A 23 10.79 -0.67 -2.01
CA SER A 23 10.25 0.01 -3.18
C SER A 23 9.64 -1.01 -4.12
N LEU A 24 8.51 -0.67 -4.74
CA LEU A 24 7.90 -1.51 -5.75
C LEU A 24 8.79 -1.51 -7.01
N ASP A 25 9.37 -2.66 -7.30
CA ASP A 25 10.12 -2.91 -8.53
C ASP A 25 9.29 -3.66 -9.58
N GLN A 26 9.90 -3.89 -10.75
CA GLN A 26 9.25 -4.60 -11.86
C GLN A 26 8.81 -6.02 -11.48
N SER A 27 9.55 -6.71 -10.62
CA SER A 27 9.17 -8.07 -10.18
C SER A 27 7.92 -8.04 -9.32
N GLY A 28 7.75 -7.00 -8.51
CA GLY A 28 6.56 -6.80 -7.70
C GLY A 28 5.27 -6.56 -8.50
N LEU A 29 5.38 -6.09 -9.75
CA LEU A 29 4.23 -5.76 -10.61
C LEU A 29 3.41 -6.99 -11.01
N GLU A 30 3.97 -8.20 -10.96
CA GLU A 30 3.20 -9.43 -11.23
C GLU A 30 2.18 -9.75 -10.13
N PHE A 31 2.36 -9.15 -8.94
CA PHE A 31 1.52 -9.43 -7.77
C PHE A 31 0.40 -8.42 -7.55
N LEU A 32 0.22 -7.42 -8.41
CA LEU A 32 -0.81 -6.38 -8.23
C LEU A 32 -2.17 -7.00 -7.89
N SER A 33 -2.76 -6.54 -6.79
CA SER A 33 -4.09 -6.98 -6.39
C SER A 33 -5.17 -6.27 -7.19
N HIS A 34 -4.94 -4.99 -7.52
CA HIS A 34 -5.80 -4.17 -8.36
C HIS A 34 -4.99 -3.17 -9.20
N GLY A 35 -5.54 -2.77 -10.33
CA GLY A 35 -4.90 -1.86 -11.28
C GLY A 35 -4.57 -2.55 -12.61
N ARG A 36 -4.06 -1.78 -13.56
CA ARG A 36 -3.60 -2.26 -14.86
C ARG A 36 -2.26 -1.60 -15.19
N ILE A 37 -1.24 -2.41 -15.49
CA ILE A 37 0.02 -1.89 -16.01
C ILE A 37 -0.25 -1.32 -17.41
N THR A 38 -0.01 -0.02 -17.60
CA THR A 38 -0.20 0.68 -18.88
C THR A 38 1.13 0.98 -19.57
N GLU A 39 2.22 1.07 -18.80
CA GLU A 39 3.57 1.22 -19.31
C GLU A 39 4.51 0.30 -18.52
N LEU A 40 5.43 -0.36 -19.23
CA LEU A 40 6.56 -1.10 -18.69
C LEU A 40 7.66 -1.09 -19.75
N ASN A 41 8.81 -0.48 -19.45
CA ASN A 41 9.90 -0.36 -20.41
C ASN A 41 11.20 -1.06 -19.96
N GLU A 42 12.15 -1.18 -20.89
CA GLU A 42 13.46 -1.81 -20.66
C GLU A 42 14.30 -1.11 -19.57
N ARG A 43 13.98 0.15 -19.24
CA ARG A 43 14.72 0.94 -18.24
C ARG A 43 14.27 0.70 -16.82
N GLY A 44 13.19 -0.06 -16.60
CA GLY A 44 12.61 -0.19 -15.27
C GLY A 44 11.32 0.58 -15.08
N ASP A 45 11.01 1.55 -15.95
CA ASP A 45 9.89 2.45 -15.72
C ASP A 45 8.57 1.72 -15.93
N TRP A 46 7.65 1.94 -15.01
CA TRP A 46 6.33 1.33 -15.03
C TRP A 46 5.26 2.35 -14.68
N ARG A 47 4.04 2.05 -15.12
CA ARG A 47 2.85 2.85 -14.79
C ARG A 47 1.67 1.94 -14.56
N ILE A 48 0.99 2.14 -13.44
CA ILE A 48 -0.20 1.39 -13.05
C ILE A 48 -1.38 2.36 -13.08
N GLN A 49 -2.38 2.05 -13.87
CA GLN A 49 -3.64 2.75 -13.91
C GLN A 49 -4.66 2.11 -12.96
N ALA A 50 -5.42 2.96 -12.26
CA ALA A 50 -6.52 2.52 -11.42
C ALA A 50 -7.58 1.77 -12.24
N ARG A 51 -8.19 0.74 -11.63
CA ARG A 51 -9.31 0.00 -12.22
C ARG A 51 -10.58 0.19 -11.41
N PRO A 52 -11.76 0.24 -12.06
CA PRO A 52 -13.03 0.30 -11.36
C PRO A 52 -13.25 -0.98 -10.55
N LEU A 53 -13.68 -0.81 -9.31
CA LEU A 53 -14.06 -1.83 -8.35
C LEU A 53 -15.36 -1.42 -7.69
N LEU A 54 -16.39 -2.24 -7.83
CA LEU A 54 -17.66 -2.01 -7.13
C LEU A 54 -17.54 -2.56 -5.71
N TRP A 55 -17.44 -1.67 -4.73
CA TRP A 55 -17.24 -2.04 -3.34
C TRP A 55 -18.57 -2.28 -2.62
N PRO A 56 -18.81 -3.49 -2.09
CA PRO A 56 -20.05 -3.79 -1.38
C PRO A 56 -20.13 -3.05 -0.04
N MET A 57 -21.33 -2.60 0.31
CA MET A 57 -21.63 -2.03 1.62
C MET A 57 -22.79 -2.81 2.21
N ALA A 58 -22.71 -3.15 3.51
CA ALA A 58 -23.69 -4.03 4.16
C ALA A 58 -25.14 -3.50 4.11
N ASP A 59 -25.32 -2.18 4.22
CA ASP A 59 -26.64 -1.55 4.41
C ASP A 59 -26.92 -0.36 3.48
N ARG A 60 -26.16 -0.22 2.37
CA ARG A 60 -26.35 0.88 1.41
C ARG A 60 -25.89 0.48 0.01
N PRO A 61 -26.26 1.24 -1.04
CA PRO A 61 -25.77 0.97 -2.38
C PRO A 61 -24.23 0.86 -2.42
N PRO A 62 -23.69 -0.04 -3.25
CA PRO A 62 -22.26 -0.20 -3.39
C PRO A 62 -21.62 1.09 -3.89
N VAL A 63 -20.37 1.30 -3.50
CA VAL A 63 -19.60 2.49 -3.90
C VAL A 63 -18.65 2.07 -5.01
N LEU A 64 -18.64 2.83 -6.11
CA LEU A 64 -17.63 2.65 -7.15
C LEU A 64 -16.31 3.25 -6.68
N LEU A 65 -15.26 2.44 -6.65
CA LEU A 65 -13.89 2.87 -6.40
C LEU A 65 -13.08 2.73 -7.70
N HIS A 66 -12.11 3.60 -7.93
CA HIS A 66 -11.06 3.36 -8.93
C HIS A 66 -9.76 3.14 -8.18
N VAL A 67 -9.26 1.90 -8.16
CA VAL A 67 -8.25 1.45 -7.19
C VAL A 67 -6.99 0.95 -7.89
N ILE A 68 -5.85 1.29 -7.31
CA ILE A 68 -4.56 0.60 -7.47
C ILE A 68 -4.25 -0.06 -6.14
N GLY A 69 -4.00 -1.37 -6.16
CA GLY A 69 -3.71 -2.17 -4.97
C GLY A 69 -2.44 -2.98 -5.16
N ILE A 70 -1.50 -2.83 -4.23
CA ILE A 70 -0.18 -3.44 -4.26
C ILE A 70 -0.02 -4.27 -2.98
N PRO A 71 0.04 -5.61 -3.06
CA PRO A 71 0.31 -6.43 -1.89
C PRO A 71 1.80 -6.40 -1.54
N ALA A 72 2.23 -5.32 -0.87
CA ALA A 72 3.61 -5.03 -0.52
C ALA A 72 4.32 -6.23 0.15
N ALA A 73 3.64 -6.99 1.02
CA ALA A 73 4.20 -8.19 1.64
C ALA A 73 4.56 -9.30 0.65
N ARG A 74 3.90 -9.38 -0.51
CA ARG A 74 4.23 -10.33 -1.59
C ARG A 74 5.30 -9.80 -2.53
N CYS A 75 5.49 -8.49 -2.57
CA CYS A 75 6.50 -7.81 -3.38
C CYS A 75 7.85 -7.68 -2.64
N ALA A 76 7.91 -8.04 -1.34
CA ALA A 76 9.11 -7.96 -0.52
C ALA A 76 9.66 -9.36 -0.20
N ARG A 77 11.00 -9.45 -0.04
CA ARG A 77 11.67 -10.71 0.34
C ARG A 77 11.57 -11.03 1.84
N HIS A 78 11.35 -10.01 2.65
CA HIS A 78 11.26 -10.12 4.10
C HIS A 78 10.06 -9.29 4.60
N PRO A 79 9.53 -9.61 5.80
CA PRO A 79 8.42 -8.86 6.39
C PRO A 79 8.73 -7.36 6.46
N LEU A 80 7.79 -6.54 6.03
CA LEU A 80 7.92 -5.09 6.04
C LEU A 80 7.41 -4.56 7.38
N ARG A 81 8.30 -4.01 8.23
CA ARG A 81 7.93 -3.48 9.54
C ARG A 81 7.75 -1.97 9.50
N LEU A 82 6.59 -1.53 9.95
CA LEU A 82 6.27 -0.14 10.20
C LEU A 82 6.73 0.25 11.61
N THR A 83 7.25 1.47 11.71
CA THR A 83 7.65 2.11 12.95
C THR A 83 7.06 3.53 12.98
N ALA A 84 7.14 4.20 14.13
CA ALA A 84 6.72 5.61 14.24
C ALA A 84 7.45 6.54 13.24
N GLY A 85 8.69 6.20 12.86
CA GLY A 85 9.48 6.95 11.87
C GLY A 85 9.28 6.52 10.42
N SER A 86 8.36 5.59 10.14
CA SER A 86 8.10 5.12 8.78
C SER A 86 7.28 6.13 7.97
N MET A 87 7.52 6.15 6.66
CA MET A 87 6.75 6.95 5.71
C MET A 87 6.43 6.14 4.46
N LEU A 88 5.25 6.36 3.88
CA LEU A 88 4.93 5.87 2.54
C LEU A 88 5.09 7.02 1.54
N ARG A 89 5.85 6.79 0.49
CA ARG A 89 5.96 7.72 -0.64
C ARG A 89 5.21 7.16 -1.84
N PHE A 90 4.40 8.01 -2.44
CA PHE A 90 3.68 7.73 -3.67
C PHE A 90 4.06 8.77 -4.71
N ARG A 91 4.31 8.31 -5.93
CA ARG A 91 4.42 9.17 -7.11
C ARG A 91 3.42 8.69 -8.14
N GLY A 92 2.73 9.65 -8.74
CA GLY A 92 1.68 9.36 -9.68
C GLY A 92 1.13 10.60 -10.32
N ARG A 93 -0.03 10.45 -10.97
CA ARG A 93 -0.76 11.55 -11.59
C ARG A 93 -2.25 11.31 -11.57
N THR A 94 -2.98 12.40 -11.79
CA THR A 94 -4.43 12.42 -12.05
C THR A 94 -4.68 13.26 -13.31
N THR A 95 -5.56 12.80 -14.21
CA THR A 95 -5.89 13.54 -15.44
C THR A 95 -6.85 14.69 -15.18
N VAL A 96 -7.68 14.59 -14.14
CA VAL A 96 -8.56 15.67 -13.69
C VAL A 96 -8.33 15.95 -12.20
N PRO A 97 -8.46 17.21 -11.75
CA PRO A 97 -8.33 17.54 -10.33
C PRO A 97 -9.38 16.80 -9.50
N GLY A 98 -8.95 16.20 -8.38
CA GLY A 98 -9.82 15.43 -7.52
C GLY A 98 -9.16 15.02 -6.22
N MET A 99 -9.94 14.34 -5.38
CA MET A 99 -9.42 13.75 -4.14
C MET A 99 -8.83 12.38 -4.44
N VAL A 100 -7.65 12.11 -3.89
CA VAL A 100 -7.04 10.77 -3.89
C VAL A 100 -6.91 10.31 -2.45
N ARG A 101 -7.43 9.11 -2.20
CA ARG A 101 -7.26 8.41 -0.93
C ARG A 101 -6.06 7.49 -1.04
N PHE A 102 -5.14 7.62 -0.10
CA PHE A 102 -4.00 6.72 0.08
C PHE A 102 -4.25 5.85 1.30
N GLY A 103 -3.81 4.61 1.25
CA GLY A 103 -3.92 3.76 2.43
C GLY A 103 -3.02 2.54 2.39
N PHE A 104 -3.03 1.86 3.53
CA PHE A 104 -2.37 0.59 3.71
C PHE A 104 -3.17 -0.33 4.63
N SER A 105 -2.88 -1.62 4.56
CA SER A 105 -3.34 -2.63 5.52
C SER A 105 -2.14 -3.15 6.31
N ALA A 106 -2.37 -3.47 7.58
CA ALA A 106 -1.32 -4.01 8.43
C ALA A 106 -1.85 -5.07 9.41
N GLN A 107 -0.92 -5.87 9.93
CA GLN A 107 -1.17 -6.79 11.05
C GLN A 107 -0.14 -6.59 12.14
N LYS A 108 -0.47 -6.96 13.38
CA LYS A 108 0.55 -7.09 14.43
C LYS A 108 1.44 -8.28 14.09
N MET A 109 2.74 -8.18 14.38
CA MET A 109 3.70 -9.27 14.17
C MET A 109 3.32 -10.59 14.89
N ALA A 110 2.43 -10.55 15.90
CA ALA A 110 1.86 -11.72 16.57
C ALA A 110 0.57 -12.27 15.92
N GLY A 111 0.21 -11.83 14.71
CA GLY A 111 -0.90 -12.35 13.91
C GLY A 111 -2.29 -11.76 14.18
N VAL A 112 -2.40 -10.76 15.05
CA VAL A 112 -3.67 -10.04 15.27
C VAL A 112 -3.80 -8.95 14.20
N PHE A 113 -4.87 -8.97 13.41
CA PHE A 113 -5.14 -7.95 12.39
C PHE A 113 -5.09 -6.54 13.01
N ALA A 114 -4.31 -5.64 12.41
CA ALA A 114 -4.09 -4.30 12.94
C ALA A 114 -4.95 -3.24 12.25
N GLY A 115 -5.57 -3.57 11.10
CA GLY A 115 -6.55 -2.69 10.46
C GLY A 115 -6.15 -2.24 9.07
N LYS A 116 -6.98 -1.32 8.56
CA LYS A 116 -6.72 -0.50 7.38
C LYS A 116 -6.58 0.94 7.83
N PHE A 117 -5.63 1.65 7.23
CA PHE A 117 -5.32 3.03 7.57
C PHE A 117 -5.34 3.86 6.30
N GLU A 118 -5.99 5.02 6.34
CA GLU A 118 -6.29 5.84 5.17
C GLU A 118 -6.02 7.32 5.44
N VAL A 119 -5.63 8.05 4.41
CA VAL A 119 -5.54 9.51 4.40
C VAL A 119 -6.03 10.04 3.07
N ASP A 120 -6.82 11.11 3.11
CA ASP A 120 -7.34 11.77 1.93
C ASP A 120 -6.52 13.03 1.64
N LEU A 121 -6.08 13.18 0.39
CA LEU A 121 -5.53 14.43 -0.11
C LEU A 121 -6.45 15.00 -1.18
N ASN A 122 -6.84 16.25 -1.01
CA ASN A 122 -7.62 16.98 -2.00
C ASN A 122 -6.74 17.48 -3.17
N ALA A 123 -7.37 18.03 -4.20
CA ALA A 123 -6.68 18.51 -5.40
C ALA A 123 -5.67 19.63 -5.12
N GLU A 124 -5.90 20.47 -4.10
CA GLU A 124 -4.98 21.54 -3.73
C GLU A 124 -3.71 20.98 -3.07
N GLN A 125 -3.87 20.01 -2.16
CA GLN A 125 -2.75 19.32 -1.52
C GLN A 125 -1.91 18.54 -2.53
N LEU A 126 -2.54 17.86 -3.48
CA LEU A 126 -1.82 17.17 -4.58
C LEU A 126 -1.09 18.17 -5.49
N ARG A 127 -1.70 19.33 -5.78
CA ARG A 127 -1.05 20.40 -6.54
C ARG A 127 0.14 21.01 -5.79
N ALA A 128 0.05 21.17 -4.48
CA ALA A 128 1.17 21.61 -3.65
C ALA A 128 2.33 20.61 -3.67
N ALA A 129 2.04 19.34 -3.94
CA ALA A 129 3.00 18.25 -4.11
C ALA A 129 3.39 17.99 -5.58
N ALA A 130 3.12 18.94 -6.48
CA ALA A 130 3.34 18.77 -7.92
C ALA A 130 4.83 18.58 -8.25
N ILE A 131 5.10 17.74 -9.25
CA ILE A 131 6.44 17.55 -9.80
C ILE A 131 6.65 18.54 -10.96
N PRO A 132 7.63 19.45 -10.87
CA PRO A 132 7.88 20.41 -11.95
C PRO A 132 8.13 19.71 -13.29
N GLY A 133 7.42 20.14 -14.33
CA GLY A 133 7.56 19.60 -15.69
C GLY A 133 6.82 18.30 -15.96
N VAL A 134 6.04 17.77 -15.00
CA VAL A 134 5.19 16.58 -15.19
C VAL A 134 3.72 16.99 -15.07
N ASP A 135 3.00 17.00 -16.19
CA ASP A 135 1.59 17.39 -16.21
C ASP A 135 0.72 16.44 -15.37
N GLY A 136 -0.08 17.03 -14.48
CA GLY A 136 -0.88 16.31 -13.49
C GLY A 136 -0.07 15.47 -12.48
N GLY A 137 1.26 15.52 -12.53
CA GLY A 137 2.16 14.69 -11.73
C GLY A 137 2.39 15.24 -10.33
N TRP A 138 2.40 14.35 -9.35
CA TRP A 138 2.60 14.66 -7.93
C TRP A 138 3.45 13.61 -7.23
N GLN A 139 4.11 14.02 -6.14
CA GLN A 139 4.84 13.13 -5.25
C GLN A 139 4.56 13.48 -3.80
N VAL A 140 3.95 12.56 -3.07
CA VAL A 140 3.57 12.77 -1.67
C VAL A 140 4.37 11.83 -0.78
N GLN A 141 4.79 12.35 0.38
CA GLN A 141 5.45 11.57 1.43
C GLN A 141 4.59 11.66 2.67
N LEU A 142 3.98 10.53 3.04
CA LEU A 142 2.97 10.45 4.08
C LEU A 142 3.56 9.73 5.29
N PRO A 143 3.79 10.43 6.42
CA PRO A 143 4.21 9.77 7.65
C PRO A 143 3.09 8.89 8.18
N MET A 144 3.42 7.83 8.92
CA MET A 144 2.40 6.92 9.48
C MET A 144 1.34 7.66 10.32
N ALA A 145 1.74 8.71 11.03
CA ALA A 145 0.83 9.54 11.83
C ALA A 145 -0.22 10.32 11.02
N ALA A 146 -0.06 10.46 9.70
CA ALA A 146 -1.06 11.09 8.83
C ALA A 146 -2.25 10.16 8.52
N PHE A 147 -2.06 8.84 8.67
CA PHE A 147 -3.09 7.88 8.34
C PHE A 147 -4.02 7.64 9.52
N LEU A 148 -5.32 7.67 9.24
CA LEU A 148 -6.35 7.38 10.21
C LEU A 148 -6.86 5.94 10.05
N PRO A 149 -7.07 5.22 11.15
CA PRO A 149 -7.62 3.87 11.14
C PRO A 149 -9.09 3.89 10.72
N LEU A 150 -9.47 2.97 9.82
CA LEU A 150 -10.83 2.92 9.28
C LEU A 150 -11.88 2.55 10.35
N ASP A 151 -11.50 1.79 11.37
CA ASP A 151 -12.35 1.44 12.51
C ASP A 151 -12.40 2.52 13.61
N GLY A 152 -11.70 3.65 13.40
CA GLY A 152 -11.67 4.79 14.30
C GLY A 152 -10.88 4.57 15.59
N GLN A 153 -10.31 3.38 15.81
CA GLN A 153 -9.45 3.16 16.97
C GLN A 153 -8.08 3.75 16.67
N PRO A 154 -7.60 4.76 17.41
CA PRO A 154 -6.31 5.37 17.13
C PRO A 154 -5.26 4.29 16.95
N VAL A 155 -4.38 4.48 15.97
CA VAL A 155 -3.20 3.62 15.82
C VAL A 155 -2.50 3.69 17.17
N GLY A 156 -2.71 2.68 18.03
CA GLY A 156 -1.83 2.46 19.16
C GLY A 156 -0.43 2.51 18.57
N VAL A 157 0.49 3.21 19.24
CA VAL A 157 1.83 3.58 18.73
C VAL A 157 2.23 2.62 17.62
N ALA A 158 2.34 3.11 16.38
CA ALA A 158 2.56 2.31 15.15
C ALA A 158 3.95 1.62 15.15
N GLU A 159 4.24 1.01 16.27
CA GLU A 159 5.38 0.21 16.63
C GLU A 159 4.91 -1.22 16.39
N ASP A 160 5.62 -1.87 15.48
CA ASP A 160 5.59 -3.33 15.32
C ASP A 160 4.40 -3.87 14.51
N LEU A 161 3.90 -3.03 13.59
CA LEU A 161 3.00 -3.47 12.54
C LEU A 161 3.77 -4.01 11.34
N GLU A 162 3.27 -5.09 10.77
CA GLU A 162 3.68 -5.64 9.48
C GLU A 162 2.81 -5.04 8.37
N LEU A 163 3.44 -4.38 7.39
CA LEU A 163 2.77 -3.84 6.20
C LEU A 163 2.39 -4.97 5.25
N LEU A 164 1.11 -5.06 4.91
CA LEU A 164 0.57 -6.10 4.04
C LEU A 164 0.29 -5.58 2.63
N ASP A 165 -0.58 -4.58 2.51
CA ASP A 165 -0.95 -3.96 1.25
C ASP A 165 -0.77 -2.44 1.32
N VAL A 166 -0.49 -1.83 0.17
CA VAL A 166 -0.52 -0.39 -0.06
C VAL A 166 -1.48 -0.11 -1.22
N TYR A 167 -2.26 0.95 -1.13
CA TYR A 167 -3.22 1.30 -2.17
C TYR A 167 -3.40 2.81 -2.32
N ALA A 168 -3.84 3.20 -3.51
CA ALA A 168 -4.37 4.52 -3.79
C ALA A 168 -5.68 4.37 -4.56
N LEU A 169 -6.66 5.24 -4.28
CA LEU A 169 -7.96 5.18 -4.92
C LEU A 169 -8.64 6.53 -5.05
N THR A 170 -9.62 6.57 -5.95
CA THR A 170 -10.62 7.64 -6.07
C THR A 170 -12.00 7.05 -5.87
N ILE A 171 -12.94 7.86 -5.37
CA ILE A 171 -14.27 7.42 -4.96
C ILE A 171 -15.30 8.04 -5.90
N VAL A 172 -16.15 7.20 -6.50
CA VAL A 172 -17.23 7.53 -7.45
C VAL A 172 -16.72 8.11 -8.78
N THR A 173 -15.97 9.19 -8.76
CA THR A 173 -15.41 9.82 -9.95
C THR A 173 -14.08 9.18 -10.32
N ASP A 174 -13.90 8.85 -11.61
CA ASP A 174 -12.59 8.47 -12.13
C ASP A 174 -11.76 9.73 -12.38
N HIS A 175 -10.73 9.96 -11.55
CA HIS A 175 -9.80 11.07 -11.75
C HIS A 175 -8.61 10.72 -12.68
N GLY A 176 -8.66 9.58 -13.36
CA GLY A 176 -7.57 9.06 -14.18
C GLY A 176 -6.32 8.78 -13.34
N LEU A 177 -6.51 8.21 -12.15
CA LEU A 177 -5.43 7.94 -11.20
C LEU A 177 -4.45 6.93 -11.77
N GLU A 178 -3.17 7.29 -11.75
CA GLU A 178 -2.05 6.42 -12.08
C GLU A 178 -0.93 6.56 -11.05
N LEU A 179 -0.21 5.47 -10.81
CA LEU A 179 1.01 5.43 -10.01
C LEU A 179 2.19 4.96 -10.87
N ASP A 180 3.35 5.55 -10.63
CA ASP A 180 4.63 5.15 -11.23
C ASP A 180 5.78 5.06 -10.21
N HIS A 181 5.47 5.24 -8.91
CA HIS A 181 6.38 4.93 -7.81
C HIS A 181 5.59 4.68 -6.52
N VAL A 182 5.98 3.66 -5.76
CA VAL A 182 5.51 3.41 -4.39
C VAL A 182 6.67 2.84 -3.57
N GLU A 183 6.91 3.42 -2.40
CA GLU A 183 7.97 2.96 -1.49
C GLU A 183 7.63 3.20 -0.01
N LEU A 184 8.18 2.33 0.84
CA LEU A 184 8.30 2.48 2.28
C LEU A 184 9.69 3.03 2.59
N LEU A 185 9.73 4.06 3.42
CA LEU A 185 10.94 4.74 3.89
C LEU A 185 10.99 4.71 5.42
N ARG A 186 12.21 4.84 5.96
CA ARG A 186 12.44 5.06 7.39
C ARG A 186 13.20 6.36 7.59
N LEU A 187 12.68 7.25 8.43
CA LEU A 187 13.46 8.39 8.94
C LEU A 187 14.57 7.85 9.86
N GLN A 188 15.81 8.26 9.57
CA GLN A 188 16.96 8.02 10.44
C GLN A 188 16.94 8.96 11.65
#